data_AF-M7C8C0-F1
#
_entry.id   AF-M7C8C0-F1
#
_cell.length_a   1.000
_cell.length_b   1.000
_cell.length_c   1.000
_cell.angle_alpha   90.00
_cell.angle_beta   90.00
_cell.angle_gamma   90.00
#
_symmetry.space_group_name_H-M   'P 1'
#
loop_
_entity.id
_entity.type
_entity.pdbx_description
1 polymer ?
#
loop_
_entity_poly.entity_id
_entity_poly.type
_entity_poly.pdbx_seq_one_letter_code
_entity_poly.pdbx_strand_id
1 'polypeptide(L)'
;MSRKGSKETKKANISSSLESEDISLETTVPTDDISSSEEREGTTKITRQLIERKELLHNLQLLKIELSQKNLMIDNLKVEYLTKIEELEEKLNDTIHQKQLLSLRLDNQLALQQEDARKHQELMKQEMETILMRQKQLEETNHQLRERAGDIRRSLRDLELTEDYYEKLKSLPEDELSIPEYVSIRFYEVVQPLRKEVNELQMKKDNLSEDLSYYKSQLKCVMESYEDERRSRSELEVRCQRLTLELADTKQMIQQGDYRQENYDKVKRERDAFEHELSELRRKYEILEVSHKAQAKERNDLSKEVATLQQSVNLLQKDKDYLNRQNMELSVRCAHEEDRLERLQIQLEGAKKTREEIDHYKTEYENKLRDELEQIRLKTNQEIEQLRSTSKEMYERENRNLREARDNAVAEKERAVVAEKDALGKYEHLLEQFFPDGTVHQIRLKFMNSFGAPKIHFTILHKDFSQL
;
A
#
# COMPACT_ATOMS: atom_id res chain seq x y z
N MET A 1 -61.69 -61.53 -88.25
CA MET A 1 -62.53 -61.15 -89.42
C MET A 1 -61.76 -61.41 -90.70
N SER A 2 -62.39 -61.90 -91.77
CA SER A 2 -61.69 -62.29 -93.00
C SER A 2 -61.74 -61.22 -94.11
N ARG A 3 -60.82 -61.33 -95.07
CA ARG A 3 -60.85 -60.61 -96.36
C ARG A 3 -61.51 -61.48 -97.44
N LYS A 4 -62.10 -60.83 -98.45
CA LYS A 4 -62.50 -61.34 -99.79
C LYS A 4 -63.55 -62.47 -99.86
N GLY A 5 -64.57 -62.24 -100.70
CA GLY A 5 -64.75 -63.13 -101.87
C GLY A 5 -66.00 -64.02 -101.95
N SER A 6 -67.18 -63.44 -102.12
CA SER A 6 -68.30 -64.07 -102.86
C SER A 6 -68.43 -63.35 -104.21
N LYS A 7 -68.46 -64.03 -105.37
CA LYS A 7 -69.55 -64.89 -105.91
C LYS A 7 -70.87 -64.10 -106.04
N GLU A 8 -71.61 -64.14 -107.15
CA GLU A 8 -71.83 -65.25 -108.09
C GLU A 8 -71.94 -64.84 -109.57
N THR A 9 -71.53 -65.73 -110.47
CA THR A 9 -72.04 -65.83 -111.85
C THR A 9 -73.35 -66.61 -111.86
N LYS A 10 -74.38 -66.11 -112.56
CA LYS A 10 -75.68 -66.80 -112.67
C LYS A 10 -75.67 -67.89 -113.75
N LYS A 11 -76.35 -69.01 -113.43
CA LYS A 11 -77.24 -69.87 -114.25
C LYS A 11 -77.07 -69.89 -115.79
N ALA A 12 -77.20 -71.02 -116.49
CA ALA A 12 -77.28 -72.45 -116.12
C ALA A 12 -77.20 -73.30 -117.41
N ASN A 13 -76.86 -74.60 -117.28
CA ASN A 13 -77.09 -75.59 -118.35
C ASN A 13 -78.62 -75.85 -118.46
N ILE A 14 -79.24 -76.16 -119.61
CA ILE A 14 -79.03 -77.31 -120.51
C ILE A 14 -79.14 -78.63 -119.69
N SER A 15 -80.24 -79.38 -119.67
CA SER A 15 -81.43 -79.39 -120.55
C SER A 15 -82.71 -79.77 -119.78
N SER A 16 -83.87 -79.39 -120.32
CA SER A 16 -85.10 -80.19 -120.27
C SER A 16 -85.24 -80.85 -121.65
N SER A 17 -85.17 -82.17 -121.73
CA SER A 17 -86.34 -83.07 -121.72
C SER A 17 -87.05 -83.08 -123.07
N LEU A 18 -86.95 -84.20 -123.78
CA LEU A 18 -87.75 -84.49 -124.96
C LEU A 18 -89.18 -84.79 -124.53
N GLU A 19 -90.15 -84.19 -125.20
CA GLU A 19 -91.40 -84.87 -125.53
C GLU A 19 -91.29 -85.27 -127.01
N SER A 20 -91.66 -86.48 -127.35
CA SER A 20 -91.65 -87.01 -128.71
C SER A 20 -92.78 -88.03 -128.82
N GLU A 21 -93.63 -87.84 -129.82
CA GLU A 21 -94.88 -88.60 -129.96
C GLU A 21 -94.62 -89.99 -130.54
N ASP A 22 -95.42 -90.98 -130.12
CA ASP A 22 -95.42 -92.32 -130.71
C ASP A 22 -95.90 -92.27 -132.18
N ILE A 23 -95.15 -92.90 -133.08
CA ILE A 23 -95.62 -93.21 -134.44
C ILE A 23 -95.43 -94.71 -134.68
N SER A 24 -96.55 -95.43 -134.83
CA SER A 24 -96.56 -96.87 -135.09
C SER A 24 -96.47 -97.19 -136.58
N LEU A 25 -95.89 -98.36 -136.89
CA LEU A 25 -95.83 -98.97 -138.22
C LEU A 25 -97.16 -99.59 -138.65
N GLU A 26 -97.44 -99.61 -139.96
CA GLU A 26 -98.15 -100.73 -140.61
C GLU A 26 -97.68 -100.91 -142.07
N THR A 27 -97.88 -102.11 -142.62
CA THR A 27 -97.44 -102.58 -143.96
C THR A 27 -98.66 -102.63 -144.93
N THR A 28 -98.60 -102.87 -146.27
CA THR A 28 -97.99 -104.00 -147.00
C THR A 28 -97.75 -103.79 -148.51
N VAL A 29 -96.85 -104.64 -149.02
CA VAL A 29 -96.47 -105.05 -150.40
C VAL A 29 -97.57 -105.07 -151.51
N PRO A 30 -97.20 -104.84 -152.80
CA PRO A 30 -98.04 -105.10 -153.99
C PRO A 30 -97.59 -106.28 -154.91
N THR A 31 -98.46 -106.62 -155.88
CA THR A 31 -98.24 -107.33 -157.19
C THR A 31 -98.25 -108.87 -157.32
N ASP A 32 -98.52 -109.30 -158.58
CA ASP A 32 -98.66 -110.65 -159.20
C ASP A 32 -100.03 -111.37 -159.02
N ASP A 33 -100.57 -112.20 -159.95
CA ASP A 33 -99.95 -112.89 -161.12
C ASP A 33 -100.91 -113.21 -162.33
N ILE A 34 -100.38 -113.89 -163.37
CA ILE A 34 -100.86 -114.21 -164.76
C ILE A 34 -102.02 -115.24 -164.99
N SER A 35 -102.60 -115.25 -166.22
CA SER A 35 -103.14 -116.46 -166.92
C SER A 35 -103.30 -116.32 -168.47
N SER A 36 -103.59 -117.42 -169.19
CA SER A 36 -103.52 -117.69 -170.67
C SER A 36 -104.67 -117.10 -171.55
N SER A 37 -104.76 -117.19 -172.90
CA SER A 37 -104.00 -117.87 -173.99
C SER A 37 -104.12 -117.04 -175.34
N GLU A 38 -104.14 -117.46 -176.63
CA GLU A 38 -104.20 -118.75 -177.38
C GLU A 38 -103.54 -118.70 -178.81
N GLU A 39 -104.31 -118.77 -179.93
CA GLU A 39 -103.92 -119.10 -181.34
C GLU A 39 -104.81 -118.30 -182.37
N ARG A 40 -104.71 -118.23 -183.72
CA ARG A 40 -103.88 -118.65 -184.92
C ARG A 40 -104.43 -117.87 -186.17
N GLU A 41 -104.18 -118.05 -187.49
CA GLU A 41 -103.13 -118.52 -188.46
C GLU A 41 -103.62 -118.19 -189.92
N GLY A 42 -102.79 -118.17 -190.99
CA GLY A 42 -103.31 -118.22 -192.37
C GLY A 42 -102.34 -117.99 -193.58
N THR A 43 -102.59 -118.71 -194.68
CA THR A 43 -102.07 -118.54 -196.08
C THR A 43 -100.62 -119.02 -196.41
N THR A 44 -100.09 -118.69 -197.62
CA THR A 44 -99.17 -119.55 -198.42
C THR A 44 -97.79 -118.95 -198.79
N LYS A 45 -96.73 -119.81 -198.79
CA LYS A 45 -95.39 -119.66 -199.45
C LYS A 45 -94.53 -118.45 -198.98
N ILE A 46 -93.21 -118.47 -199.27
CA ILE A 46 -92.14 -117.94 -198.38
C ILE A 46 -91.04 -117.12 -199.11
N THR A 47 -90.55 -116.01 -198.51
CA THR A 47 -89.12 -115.59 -198.59
C THR A 47 -88.62 -114.58 -197.50
N ARG A 48 -87.39 -114.84 -197.01
CA ARG A 48 -86.40 -114.00 -196.28
C ARG A 48 -86.75 -113.14 -195.04
N GLN A 49 -87.79 -112.30 -195.01
CA GLN A 49 -87.93 -111.25 -193.97
C GLN A 49 -88.15 -111.73 -192.51
N LEU A 50 -88.35 -113.03 -192.29
CA LEU A 50 -88.73 -113.58 -190.98
C LEU A 50 -87.56 -113.74 -189.99
N ILE A 51 -86.30 -113.65 -190.44
CA ILE A 51 -85.12 -114.06 -189.66
C ILE A 51 -84.66 -112.98 -188.69
N GLU A 52 -84.42 -111.75 -189.17
CA GLU A 52 -83.95 -110.61 -188.37
C GLU A 52 -84.87 -110.31 -187.17
N ARG A 53 -86.18 -110.53 -187.33
CA ARG A 53 -87.18 -110.35 -186.26
C ARG A 53 -87.02 -111.33 -185.09
N LYS A 54 -86.38 -112.50 -185.29
CA LYS A 54 -86.10 -113.45 -184.19
C LYS A 54 -84.84 -113.07 -183.41
N GLU A 55 -83.80 -112.58 -184.07
CA GLU A 55 -82.54 -112.18 -183.40
C GLU A 55 -82.77 -110.96 -182.47
N LEU A 56 -83.52 -109.96 -182.94
CA LEU A 56 -83.90 -108.80 -182.13
C LEU A 56 -84.72 -109.18 -180.88
N LEU A 57 -85.60 -110.18 -180.98
CA LEU A 57 -86.36 -110.69 -179.83
C LEU A 57 -85.47 -111.36 -178.78
N HIS A 58 -84.46 -112.12 -179.21
CA HIS A 58 -83.54 -112.80 -178.30
C HIS A 58 -82.65 -111.81 -177.54
N ASN A 59 -82.08 -110.82 -178.23
CA ASN A 59 -81.27 -109.76 -177.60
C ASN A 59 -82.07 -108.95 -176.56
N LEU A 60 -83.36 -108.72 -176.81
CA LEU A 60 -84.24 -108.01 -175.87
C LEU A 60 -84.58 -108.86 -174.63
N GLN A 61 -84.64 -110.20 -174.75
CA GLN A 61 -84.74 -111.09 -173.58
C GLN A 61 -83.45 -111.09 -172.74
N LEU A 62 -82.27 -111.13 -173.37
CA LEU A 62 -80.98 -111.06 -172.68
C LEU A 62 -80.85 -109.77 -171.85
N LEU A 63 -81.16 -108.61 -172.44
CA LEU A 63 -81.14 -107.32 -171.73
C LEU A 63 -82.15 -107.26 -170.56
N LYS A 64 -83.31 -107.92 -170.67
CA LYS A 64 -84.26 -108.04 -169.55
C LYS A 64 -83.69 -108.86 -168.38
N ILE A 65 -82.89 -109.90 -168.66
CA ILE A 65 -82.27 -110.75 -167.64
C ILE A 65 -81.10 -110.02 -166.97
N GLU A 66 -80.27 -109.29 -167.73
CA GLU A 66 -79.25 -108.42 -167.12
C GLU A 66 -79.87 -107.34 -166.24
N LEU A 67 -80.97 -106.71 -166.69
CA LEU A 67 -81.67 -105.68 -165.90
C LEU A 67 -82.22 -106.23 -164.58
N SER A 68 -82.84 -107.43 -164.59
CA SER A 68 -83.35 -108.02 -163.34
C SER A 68 -82.23 -108.45 -162.40
N GLN A 69 -81.11 -108.98 -162.92
CA GLN A 69 -79.92 -109.27 -162.13
C GLN A 69 -79.29 -108.02 -161.51
N LYS A 70 -79.24 -106.89 -162.25
CA LYS A 70 -78.73 -105.61 -161.72
C LYS A 70 -79.66 -105.02 -160.66
N ASN A 71 -80.99 -105.13 -160.83
CA ASN A 71 -81.93 -104.71 -159.79
C ASN A 71 -81.78 -105.56 -158.51
N LEU A 72 -81.73 -106.89 -158.64
CA LEU A 72 -81.51 -107.80 -157.51
C LEU A 72 -80.19 -107.47 -156.76
N MET A 73 -79.13 -107.15 -157.49
CA MET A 73 -77.84 -106.72 -156.92
C MET A 73 -77.98 -105.39 -156.14
N ILE A 74 -78.74 -104.43 -156.66
CA ILE A 74 -79.01 -103.13 -156.02
C ILE A 74 -79.85 -103.32 -154.75
N ASP A 75 -80.88 -104.17 -154.79
CA ASP A 75 -81.78 -104.38 -153.65
C ASP A 75 -81.11 -105.19 -152.53
N ASN A 76 -80.26 -106.18 -152.86
CA ASN A 76 -79.38 -106.82 -151.87
C ASN A 76 -78.46 -105.80 -151.18
N LEU A 77 -77.80 -104.92 -151.95
CA LEU A 77 -76.95 -103.87 -151.38
C LEU A 77 -77.73 -102.88 -150.49
N LYS A 78 -78.99 -102.55 -150.82
CA LYS A 78 -79.85 -101.74 -149.93
C LYS A 78 -80.11 -102.44 -148.59
N VAL A 79 -80.39 -103.75 -148.61
CA VAL A 79 -80.62 -104.53 -147.38
C VAL A 79 -79.33 -104.62 -146.54
N GLU A 80 -78.17 -104.82 -147.17
CA GLU A 80 -76.87 -104.75 -146.50
C GLU A 80 -76.61 -103.38 -145.86
N TYR A 81 -76.91 -102.27 -146.55
CA TYR A 81 -76.75 -100.93 -145.96
C TYR A 81 -77.78 -100.61 -144.87
N LEU A 82 -79.05 -101.05 -145.00
CA LEU A 82 -80.09 -100.85 -143.98
C LEU A 82 -79.74 -101.59 -142.69
N THR A 83 -79.42 -102.89 -142.78
CA THR A 83 -78.97 -103.67 -141.61
C THR A 83 -77.67 -103.11 -141.01
N LYS A 84 -76.78 -102.51 -141.81
CA LYS A 84 -75.59 -101.80 -141.31
C LYS A 84 -75.93 -100.51 -140.55
N ILE A 85 -77.00 -99.80 -140.93
CA ILE A 85 -77.51 -98.61 -140.23
C ILE A 85 -78.13 -99.03 -138.90
N GLU A 86 -79.03 -100.02 -138.90
CA GLU A 86 -79.66 -100.58 -137.69
C GLU A 86 -78.59 -101.03 -136.67
N GLU A 87 -77.57 -101.77 -137.14
CA GLU A 87 -76.42 -102.17 -136.34
C GLU A 87 -75.62 -101.01 -135.72
N LEU A 88 -75.63 -99.83 -136.33
CA LEU A 88 -74.89 -98.65 -135.86
C LEU A 88 -75.75 -97.79 -134.94
N GLU A 89 -77.07 -97.74 -135.17
CA GLU A 89 -78.04 -97.08 -134.31
C GLU A 89 -78.22 -97.84 -132.98
N GLU A 90 -78.25 -99.17 -132.99
CA GLU A 90 -78.22 -99.99 -131.77
C GLU A 90 -76.96 -99.70 -130.94
N LYS A 91 -75.77 -99.72 -131.56
CA LYS A 91 -74.49 -99.40 -130.89
C LYS A 91 -74.42 -97.95 -130.40
N LEU A 92 -75.04 -97.01 -131.11
CA LEU A 92 -75.16 -95.62 -130.67
C LEU A 92 -76.04 -95.52 -129.41
N ASN A 93 -77.19 -96.19 -129.40
CA ASN A 93 -78.09 -96.23 -128.25
C ASN A 93 -77.43 -96.89 -127.03
N ASP A 94 -76.71 -97.98 -127.21
CA ASP A 94 -75.89 -98.63 -126.16
C ASP A 94 -74.86 -97.67 -125.55
N THR A 95 -74.09 -96.97 -126.39
CA THR A 95 -73.07 -96.02 -125.89
C THR A 95 -73.69 -94.79 -125.22
N ILE A 96 -74.86 -94.34 -125.67
CA ILE A 96 -75.65 -93.30 -125.00
C ILE A 96 -76.13 -93.79 -123.62
N HIS A 97 -76.66 -95.00 -123.51
CA HIS A 97 -77.15 -95.55 -122.25
C HIS A 97 -75.99 -95.77 -121.25
N GLN A 98 -74.86 -96.32 -121.71
CA GLN A 98 -73.65 -96.46 -120.89
C GLN A 98 -73.13 -95.10 -120.39
N LYS A 99 -73.14 -94.07 -121.25
CA LYS A 99 -72.78 -92.70 -120.86
C LYS A 99 -73.73 -92.12 -119.80
N GLN A 100 -75.04 -92.32 -119.95
CA GLN A 100 -76.04 -91.89 -118.96
C GLN A 100 -75.81 -92.58 -117.60
N LEU A 101 -75.62 -93.91 -117.60
CA LEU A 101 -75.34 -94.69 -116.41
C LEU A 101 -74.06 -94.25 -115.69
N LEU A 102 -73.00 -93.94 -116.46
CA LEU A 102 -71.75 -93.40 -115.92
C LEU A 102 -71.90 -91.99 -115.34
N SER A 103 -72.71 -91.11 -115.97
CA SER A 103 -73.03 -89.79 -115.40
C SER A 103 -73.75 -89.97 -114.07
N LEU A 104 -74.87 -90.71 -114.05
CA LEU A 104 -75.65 -90.96 -112.83
C LEU A 104 -74.80 -91.57 -111.70
N ARG A 105 -73.83 -92.44 -112.03
CA ARG A 105 -72.89 -92.99 -111.04
C ARG A 105 -71.93 -91.93 -110.49
N LEU A 106 -71.39 -91.06 -111.34
CA LEU A 106 -70.51 -89.96 -110.93
C LEU A 106 -71.27 -88.89 -110.13
N ASP A 107 -72.47 -88.52 -110.56
CA ASP A 107 -73.34 -87.54 -109.91
C ASP A 107 -73.76 -88.02 -108.51
N ASN A 108 -74.12 -89.30 -108.35
CA ASN A 108 -74.35 -89.91 -107.03
C ASN A 108 -73.09 -89.94 -106.15
N GLN A 109 -71.92 -90.23 -106.72
CA GLN A 109 -70.65 -90.22 -105.96
C GLN A 109 -70.27 -88.81 -105.49
N LEU A 110 -70.51 -87.79 -106.32
CA LEU A 110 -70.32 -86.38 -105.97
C LEU A 110 -71.34 -85.92 -104.90
N ALA A 111 -72.59 -86.39 -104.97
CA ALA A 111 -73.61 -86.10 -103.98
C ALA A 111 -73.23 -86.68 -102.60
N LEU A 112 -72.82 -87.95 -102.54
CA LEU A 112 -72.35 -88.60 -101.31
C LEU A 112 -71.14 -87.88 -100.71
N GLN A 113 -70.13 -87.53 -101.53
CA GLN A 113 -68.97 -86.78 -101.05
C GLN A 113 -69.33 -85.38 -100.51
N GLN A 114 -70.31 -84.71 -101.11
CA GLN A 114 -70.82 -83.42 -100.60
C GLN A 114 -71.60 -83.59 -99.29
N GLU A 115 -72.37 -84.68 -99.14
CA GLU A 115 -73.12 -84.96 -97.92
C GLU A 115 -72.19 -85.33 -96.76
N ASP A 116 -71.21 -86.19 -96.99
CA ASP A 116 -70.24 -86.57 -95.95
C ASP A 116 -69.31 -85.42 -95.57
N ALA A 117 -68.93 -84.55 -96.51
CA ALA A 117 -68.21 -83.32 -96.21
C ALA A 117 -69.06 -82.35 -95.34
N ARG A 118 -70.37 -82.25 -95.57
CA ARG A 118 -71.28 -81.49 -94.70
C ARG A 118 -71.37 -82.10 -93.31
N LYS A 119 -71.57 -83.42 -93.18
CA LYS A 119 -71.57 -84.12 -91.89
C LYS A 119 -70.28 -83.87 -91.09
N HIS A 120 -69.12 -83.95 -91.74
CA HIS A 120 -67.83 -83.65 -91.10
C HIS A 120 -67.74 -82.17 -90.68
N GLN A 121 -68.18 -81.24 -91.52
CA GLN A 121 -68.20 -79.81 -91.20
C GLN A 121 -69.16 -79.48 -90.03
N GLU A 122 -70.32 -80.16 -89.96
CA GLU A 122 -71.29 -80.03 -88.88
C GLU A 122 -70.78 -80.62 -87.55
N LEU A 123 -70.14 -81.79 -87.59
CA LEU A 123 -69.49 -82.40 -86.42
C LEU A 123 -68.36 -81.50 -85.89
N MET A 124 -67.43 -81.06 -86.74
CA MET A 124 -66.35 -80.13 -86.34
C MET A 124 -66.91 -78.81 -85.79
N LYS A 125 -68.06 -78.34 -86.28
CA LYS A 125 -68.74 -77.16 -85.75
C LYS A 125 -69.34 -77.42 -84.36
N GLN A 126 -69.97 -78.58 -84.13
CA GLN A 126 -70.50 -78.99 -82.81
C GLN A 126 -69.37 -79.18 -81.77
N GLU A 127 -68.26 -79.79 -82.17
CA GLU A 127 -67.06 -79.92 -81.32
C GLU A 127 -66.47 -78.56 -80.97
N MET A 128 -66.31 -77.67 -81.96
CA MET A 128 -65.83 -76.30 -81.75
C MET A 128 -66.76 -75.49 -80.84
N GLU A 129 -68.08 -75.59 -81.03
CA GLU A 129 -69.08 -74.94 -80.16
C GLU A 129 -69.02 -75.48 -78.72
N THR A 130 -68.79 -76.78 -78.55
CA THR A 130 -68.59 -77.42 -77.23
C THR A 130 -67.31 -76.93 -76.55
N ILE A 131 -66.19 -76.83 -77.29
CA ILE A 131 -64.92 -76.31 -76.79
C ILE A 131 -65.04 -74.84 -76.40
N LEU A 132 -65.67 -74.00 -77.24
CA LEU A 132 -65.90 -72.58 -76.96
C LEU A 132 -66.79 -72.36 -75.73
N MET A 133 -67.86 -73.15 -75.58
CA MET A 133 -68.70 -73.12 -74.38
C MET A 133 -67.91 -73.53 -73.12
N ARG A 134 -67.03 -74.53 -73.22
CA ARG A 134 -66.18 -74.94 -72.09
C ARG A 134 -65.12 -73.89 -71.77
N GLN A 135 -64.51 -73.25 -72.76
CA GLN A 135 -63.59 -72.14 -72.57
C GLN A 135 -64.27 -70.97 -71.85
N LYS A 136 -65.48 -70.57 -72.29
CA LYS A 136 -66.26 -69.49 -71.66
C LYS A 136 -66.55 -69.76 -70.17
N GLN A 137 -66.94 -70.99 -69.81
CA GLN A 137 -67.09 -71.40 -68.41
C GLN A 137 -65.78 -71.29 -67.60
N LEU A 138 -64.65 -71.67 -68.20
CA LEU A 138 -63.34 -71.60 -67.55
C LEU A 138 -62.88 -70.15 -67.37
N GLU A 139 -63.16 -69.26 -68.33
CA GLU A 139 -62.88 -67.82 -68.21
C GLU A 139 -63.76 -67.15 -67.15
N GLU A 140 -65.05 -67.45 -67.12
CA GLU A 140 -66.01 -66.95 -66.10
C GLU A 140 -65.60 -67.40 -64.68
N THR A 141 -65.27 -68.67 -64.50
CA THR A 141 -64.80 -69.18 -63.19
C THR A 141 -63.44 -68.61 -62.80
N ASN A 142 -62.51 -68.41 -63.75
CA ASN A 142 -61.24 -67.74 -63.48
C ASN A 142 -61.44 -66.27 -63.06
N HIS A 143 -62.40 -65.57 -63.65
CA HIS A 143 -62.75 -64.20 -63.26
C HIS A 143 -63.29 -64.15 -61.82
N GLN A 144 -64.29 -64.98 -61.49
CA GLN A 144 -64.85 -65.08 -60.13
C GLN A 144 -63.79 -65.42 -59.07
N LEU A 145 -62.83 -66.30 -59.39
CA LEU A 145 -61.72 -66.62 -58.50
C LEU A 145 -60.77 -65.43 -58.28
N ARG A 146 -60.52 -64.60 -59.30
CA ARG A 146 -59.72 -63.36 -59.17
C ARG A 146 -60.44 -62.30 -58.34
N GLU A 147 -61.75 -62.17 -58.48
CA GLU A 147 -62.58 -61.26 -57.68
C GLU A 147 -62.55 -61.67 -56.21
N ARG A 148 -62.87 -62.93 -55.88
CA ARG A 148 -62.79 -63.47 -54.52
C ARG A 148 -61.40 -63.32 -53.90
N ALA A 149 -60.33 -63.56 -54.67
CA ALA A 149 -58.96 -63.32 -54.23
C ALA A 149 -58.61 -61.82 -54.08
N GLY A 150 -59.35 -60.93 -54.73
CA GLY A 150 -59.32 -59.48 -54.48
C GLY A 150 -60.08 -59.09 -53.21
N ASP A 151 -61.22 -59.72 -52.94
CA ASP A 151 -62.05 -59.48 -51.76
C ASP A 151 -61.33 -59.91 -50.47
N ILE A 152 -60.75 -61.11 -50.46
CA ILE A 152 -59.92 -61.60 -49.35
C ILE A 152 -58.75 -60.64 -49.07
N ARG A 153 -58.06 -60.12 -50.10
CA ARG A 153 -56.99 -59.12 -49.92
C ARG A 153 -57.47 -57.73 -49.48
N ARG A 154 -58.78 -57.46 -49.53
CA ARG A 154 -59.38 -56.23 -48.99
C ARG A 154 -59.84 -56.42 -47.55
N SER A 155 -60.41 -57.58 -47.18
CA SER A 155 -60.75 -57.88 -45.78
C SER A 155 -59.53 -58.11 -44.89
N LEU A 156 -58.39 -58.55 -45.45
CA LEU A 156 -57.12 -58.71 -44.73
C LEU A 156 -56.36 -57.40 -44.42
N ARG A 157 -57.00 -56.23 -44.49
CA ARG A 157 -56.36 -54.93 -44.19
C ARG A 157 -56.53 -54.53 -42.73
N ASP A 158 -57.78 -54.54 -42.26
CA ASP A 158 -58.18 -53.91 -41.01
C ASP A 158 -58.45 -54.99 -39.95
N LEU A 159 -57.44 -55.82 -39.71
CA LEU A 159 -57.49 -56.99 -38.82
C LEU A 159 -57.27 -56.61 -37.35
N GLU A 160 -58.11 -55.72 -36.83
CA GLU A 160 -58.13 -55.39 -35.41
C GLU A 160 -59.08 -56.34 -34.66
N LEU A 161 -58.59 -56.89 -33.54
CA LEU A 161 -59.29 -57.94 -32.80
C LEU A 161 -59.18 -57.69 -31.29
N THR A 162 -60.29 -57.86 -30.56
CA THR A 162 -60.35 -57.70 -29.10
C THR A 162 -60.04 -59.01 -28.39
N GLU A 163 -59.53 -58.93 -27.15
CA GLU A 163 -59.19 -60.10 -26.31
C GLU A 163 -60.43 -61.02 -26.12
N ASP A 164 -61.62 -60.43 -25.94
CA ASP A 164 -62.91 -61.13 -25.87
C ASP A 164 -63.34 -61.83 -27.17
N TYR A 165 -62.85 -61.42 -28.34
CA TYR A 165 -63.17 -62.05 -29.63
C TYR A 165 -62.08 -63.04 -30.04
N TYR A 166 -60.84 -62.82 -29.61
CA TYR A 166 -59.71 -63.73 -29.79
C TYR A 166 -59.96 -65.08 -29.13
N GLU A 167 -60.29 -65.10 -27.83
CA GLU A 167 -60.55 -66.37 -27.13
C GLU A 167 -61.79 -67.11 -27.66
N LYS A 168 -62.75 -66.39 -28.27
CA LYS A 168 -63.90 -67.00 -28.96
C LYS A 168 -63.47 -67.69 -30.26
N LEU A 169 -62.82 -66.97 -31.17
CA LEU A 169 -62.39 -67.54 -32.46
C LEU A 169 -61.35 -68.66 -32.28
N LYS A 170 -60.43 -68.51 -31.33
CA LYS A 170 -59.41 -69.52 -30.99
C LYS A 170 -59.98 -70.83 -30.44
N SER A 171 -61.22 -70.81 -29.93
CA SER A 171 -61.93 -72.02 -29.48
C SER A 171 -62.53 -72.85 -30.62
N LEU A 172 -62.59 -72.29 -31.85
CA LEU A 172 -63.08 -72.96 -33.05
C LEU A 172 -61.92 -73.69 -33.79
N PRO A 173 -62.19 -74.81 -34.48
CA PRO A 173 -61.20 -75.48 -35.31
C PRO A 173 -60.87 -74.66 -36.57
N GLU A 174 -59.67 -74.84 -37.13
CA GLU A 174 -59.21 -74.08 -38.31
C GLU A 174 -60.09 -74.30 -39.55
N ASP A 175 -60.80 -75.43 -39.66
CA ASP A 175 -61.75 -75.73 -40.75
C ASP A 175 -63.07 -74.93 -40.69
N GLU A 176 -63.43 -74.38 -39.52
CA GLU A 176 -64.66 -73.57 -39.33
C GLU A 176 -64.40 -72.06 -39.42
N LEU A 177 -63.13 -71.63 -39.39
CA LEU A 177 -62.75 -70.22 -39.43
C LEU A 177 -62.71 -69.68 -40.87
N SER A 178 -63.23 -68.46 -41.07
CA SER A 178 -62.97 -67.75 -42.32
C SER A 178 -61.50 -67.30 -42.40
N ILE A 179 -60.97 -67.14 -43.63
CA ILE A 179 -59.58 -66.71 -43.85
C ILE A 179 -59.24 -65.41 -43.09
N PRO A 180 -60.10 -64.36 -43.06
CA PRO A 180 -59.85 -63.18 -42.24
C PRO A 180 -59.78 -63.47 -40.74
N GLU A 181 -60.64 -64.33 -40.19
CA GLU A 181 -60.65 -64.66 -38.76
C GLU A 181 -59.40 -65.45 -38.37
N TYR A 182 -59.02 -66.46 -39.16
CA TYR A 182 -57.78 -67.22 -38.97
C TYR A 182 -56.54 -66.31 -38.98
N VAL A 183 -56.41 -65.43 -39.99
CA VAL A 183 -55.27 -64.50 -40.05
C VAL A 183 -55.34 -63.47 -38.92
N SER A 184 -56.52 -63.06 -38.46
CA SER A 184 -56.67 -62.14 -37.32
C SER A 184 -56.23 -62.79 -36.00
N ILE A 185 -56.50 -64.07 -35.76
CA ILE A 185 -55.96 -64.83 -34.61
C ILE A 185 -54.43 -64.78 -34.65
N ARG A 186 -53.82 -65.16 -35.77
CA ARG A 186 -52.36 -65.19 -35.92
C ARG A 186 -51.71 -63.80 -35.83
N PHE A 187 -52.40 -62.77 -36.34
CA PHE A 187 -51.96 -61.38 -36.21
C PHE A 187 -52.03 -60.90 -34.76
N TYR A 188 -53.13 -61.21 -34.04
CA TYR A 188 -53.29 -60.89 -32.62
C TYR A 188 -52.22 -61.57 -31.75
N GLU A 189 -51.94 -62.86 -31.99
CA GLU A 189 -50.89 -63.63 -31.28
C GLU A 189 -49.51 -62.98 -31.35
N VAL A 190 -49.16 -62.34 -32.49
CA VAL A 190 -47.87 -61.66 -32.67
C VAL A 190 -47.91 -60.20 -32.20
N VAL A 191 -49.02 -59.49 -32.44
CA VAL A 191 -49.10 -58.03 -32.21
C VAL A 191 -49.48 -57.68 -30.77
N GLN A 192 -50.32 -58.46 -30.10
CA GLN A 192 -50.74 -58.18 -28.72
C GLN A 192 -49.58 -58.21 -27.69
N PRO A 193 -48.61 -59.15 -27.71
CA PRO A 193 -47.45 -59.06 -26.81
C PRO A 193 -46.59 -57.83 -27.10
N LEU A 194 -46.38 -57.47 -28.37
CA LEU A 194 -45.65 -56.26 -28.76
C LEU A 194 -46.37 -54.98 -28.31
N ARG A 195 -47.70 -54.92 -28.40
CA ARG A 195 -48.50 -53.80 -27.86
C ARG A 195 -48.38 -53.72 -26.33
N LYS A 196 -48.36 -54.86 -25.62
CA LYS A 196 -48.13 -54.92 -24.16
C LYS A 196 -46.72 -54.44 -23.79
N GLU A 197 -45.68 -54.87 -24.51
CA GLU A 197 -44.29 -54.41 -24.32
C GLU A 197 -44.13 -52.90 -24.59
N VAL A 198 -44.70 -52.38 -25.69
CA VAL A 198 -44.67 -50.94 -26.01
C VAL A 198 -45.35 -50.11 -24.92
N ASN A 199 -46.49 -50.56 -24.39
CA ASN A 199 -47.16 -49.90 -23.29
C ASN A 199 -46.31 -49.92 -22.00
N GLU A 200 -45.69 -51.07 -21.67
CA GLU A 200 -44.76 -51.16 -20.53
C GLU A 200 -43.55 -50.22 -20.69
N LEU A 201 -42.94 -50.17 -21.87
CA LEU A 201 -41.80 -49.29 -22.15
C LEU A 201 -42.20 -47.80 -22.09
N GLN A 202 -43.40 -47.45 -22.54
CA GLN A 202 -43.94 -46.10 -22.43
C GLN A 202 -44.17 -45.71 -20.96
N MET A 203 -44.80 -46.57 -20.16
CA MET A 203 -44.99 -46.33 -18.71
C MET A 203 -43.64 -46.22 -17.97
N LYS A 204 -42.65 -47.07 -18.31
CA LYS A 204 -41.28 -47.00 -17.76
C LYS A 204 -40.58 -45.68 -18.15
N LYS A 205 -40.73 -45.23 -19.41
CA LYS A 205 -40.21 -43.94 -19.90
C LYS A 205 -40.81 -42.76 -19.14
N ASP A 206 -42.12 -42.77 -18.95
CA ASP A 206 -42.84 -41.65 -18.34
C ASP A 206 -42.49 -41.55 -16.85
N ASN A 207 -42.49 -42.66 -16.10
CA ASN A 207 -41.98 -42.72 -14.71
C ASN A 207 -40.55 -42.17 -14.59
N LEU A 208 -39.62 -42.62 -15.46
CA LEU A 208 -38.23 -42.14 -15.47
C LEU A 208 -38.12 -40.64 -15.81
N SER A 209 -39.09 -40.09 -16.56
CA SER A 209 -39.15 -38.66 -16.86
C SER A 209 -39.65 -37.83 -15.67
N GLU A 210 -40.57 -38.38 -14.86
CA GLU A 210 -41.04 -37.78 -13.61
C GLU A 210 -39.95 -37.81 -12.53
N ASP A 211 -39.25 -38.95 -12.36
CA ASP A 211 -38.07 -39.05 -11.49
C ASP A 211 -37.01 -38.01 -11.89
N LEU A 212 -36.67 -37.92 -13.17
CA LEU A 212 -35.67 -36.98 -13.69
C LEU A 212 -36.12 -35.51 -13.55
N SER A 213 -37.43 -35.24 -13.60
CA SER A 213 -38.02 -33.93 -13.27
C SER A 213 -37.89 -33.60 -11.77
N TYR A 214 -38.18 -34.57 -10.91
CA TYR A 214 -38.09 -34.46 -9.46
C TYR A 214 -36.65 -34.24 -8.98
N TYR A 215 -35.67 -35.02 -9.48
CA TYR A 215 -34.25 -34.84 -9.14
C TYR A 215 -33.70 -33.51 -9.66
N LYS A 216 -34.10 -33.03 -10.84
CA LYS A 216 -33.76 -31.67 -11.31
C LYS A 216 -34.30 -30.58 -10.39
N SER A 217 -35.54 -30.75 -9.92
CA SER A 217 -36.20 -29.80 -9.02
C SER A 217 -35.53 -29.76 -7.65
N GLN A 218 -35.22 -30.93 -7.07
CA GLN A 218 -34.43 -31.03 -5.83
C GLN A 218 -33.04 -30.40 -5.99
N LEU A 219 -32.31 -30.71 -7.06
CA LEU A 219 -30.99 -30.16 -7.33
C LEU A 219 -31.03 -28.62 -7.42
N LYS A 220 -32.06 -28.07 -8.06
CA LYS A 220 -32.28 -26.61 -8.12
C LYS A 220 -32.45 -26.01 -6.73
N CYS A 221 -33.34 -26.56 -5.90
CA CYS A 221 -33.55 -26.06 -4.53
C CYS A 221 -32.29 -26.19 -3.64
N VAL A 222 -31.52 -27.26 -3.79
CA VAL A 222 -30.24 -27.44 -3.07
C VAL A 222 -29.22 -26.39 -3.52
N MET A 223 -29.07 -26.15 -4.83
CA MET A 223 -28.18 -25.08 -5.34
C MET A 223 -28.60 -23.70 -4.84
N GLU A 224 -29.89 -23.38 -4.88
CA GLU A 224 -30.43 -22.11 -4.36
C GLU A 224 -30.10 -21.92 -2.87
N SER A 225 -30.36 -22.94 -2.03
CA SER A 225 -30.02 -22.90 -0.60
C SER A 225 -28.51 -22.78 -0.33
N TYR A 226 -27.66 -23.40 -1.15
CA TYR A 226 -26.21 -23.27 -1.06
C TYR A 226 -25.72 -21.87 -1.44
N GLU A 227 -26.33 -21.22 -2.44
CA GLU A 227 -26.01 -19.84 -2.79
C GLU A 227 -26.48 -18.84 -1.73
N ASP A 228 -27.65 -19.07 -1.12
CA ASP A 228 -28.15 -18.27 -0.01
C ASP A 228 -27.21 -18.35 1.21
N GLU A 229 -26.85 -19.56 1.64
CA GLU A 229 -25.90 -19.78 2.74
C GLU A 229 -24.51 -19.21 2.41
N ARG A 230 -24.03 -19.35 1.17
CA ARG A 230 -22.77 -18.75 0.71
C ARG A 230 -22.80 -17.22 0.78
N ARG A 231 -23.93 -16.59 0.44
CA ARG A 231 -24.12 -15.13 0.55
C ARG A 231 -24.15 -14.71 2.02
N SER A 232 -24.98 -15.36 2.85
CA SER A 232 -25.06 -15.09 4.30
C SER A 232 -23.72 -15.25 5.03
N ARG A 233 -22.94 -16.28 4.69
CA ARG A 233 -21.59 -16.48 5.25
C ARG A 233 -20.64 -15.34 4.87
N SER A 234 -20.70 -14.83 3.63
CA SER A 234 -19.89 -13.70 3.19
C SER A 234 -20.26 -12.40 3.91
N GLU A 235 -21.55 -12.17 4.17
CA GLU A 235 -22.02 -11.01 4.94
C GLU A 235 -21.59 -11.10 6.42
N LEU A 236 -21.68 -12.29 7.02
CA LEU A 236 -21.19 -12.56 8.37
C LEU A 236 -19.68 -12.36 8.48
N GLU A 237 -18.90 -12.77 7.48
CA GLU A 237 -17.44 -12.57 7.45
C GLU A 237 -17.07 -11.07 7.44
N VAL A 238 -17.69 -10.29 6.55
CA VAL A 238 -17.51 -8.82 6.50
C VAL A 238 -17.94 -8.17 7.82
N ARG A 239 -19.04 -8.63 8.43
CA ARG A 239 -19.48 -8.15 9.75
C ARG A 239 -18.47 -8.48 10.85
N CYS A 240 -17.88 -9.68 10.84
CA CYS A 240 -16.85 -10.07 11.81
C CYS A 240 -15.56 -9.25 11.64
N GLN A 241 -15.14 -8.99 10.39
CA GLN A 241 -14.00 -8.10 10.10
C GLN A 241 -14.26 -6.69 10.66
N ARG A 242 -15.45 -6.12 10.42
CA ARG A 242 -15.81 -4.78 10.92
C ARG A 242 -15.86 -4.74 12.46
N LEU A 243 -16.49 -5.72 13.10
CA LEU A 243 -16.52 -5.85 14.57
C LEU A 243 -15.12 -6.02 15.18
N THR A 244 -14.18 -6.64 14.45
CA THR A 244 -12.78 -6.78 14.89
C THR A 244 -12.05 -5.43 14.91
N LEU A 245 -12.35 -4.54 13.95
CA LEU A 245 -11.84 -3.16 13.93
C LEU A 245 -12.49 -2.32 15.04
N GLU A 246 -13.82 -2.34 15.17
CA GLU A 246 -14.56 -1.67 16.26
C GLU A 246 -14.03 -2.09 17.66
N LEU A 247 -13.65 -3.36 17.82
CA LEU A 247 -13.06 -3.92 19.03
C LEU A 247 -11.57 -3.54 19.24
N ALA A 248 -10.83 -3.23 18.16
CA ALA A 248 -9.47 -2.70 18.25
C ALA A 248 -9.47 -1.22 18.66
N ASP A 249 -10.31 -0.41 18.03
CA ASP A 249 -10.46 1.02 18.32
C ASP A 249 -10.91 1.25 19.78
N THR A 250 -11.91 0.50 20.24
CA THR A 250 -12.39 0.58 21.63
C THR A 250 -11.32 0.17 22.64
N LYS A 251 -10.51 -0.87 22.35
CA LYS A 251 -9.34 -1.22 23.18
C LYS A 251 -8.30 -0.11 23.22
N GLN A 252 -8.01 0.54 22.10
CA GLN A 252 -7.06 1.66 22.05
C GLN A 252 -7.58 2.85 22.87
N MET A 253 -8.87 3.16 22.80
CA MET A 253 -9.49 4.23 23.58
C MET A 253 -9.50 3.94 25.10
N ILE A 254 -9.69 2.67 25.49
CA ILE A 254 -9.54 2.23 26.89
C ILE A 254 -8.09 2.42 27.36
N GLN A 255 -7.09 1.91 26.61
CA GLN A 255 -5.67 2.06 26.94
C GLN A 255 -5.24 3.54 27.05
N GLN A 256 -5.78 4.43 26.22
CA GLN A 256 -5.57 5.87 26.35
C GLN A 256 -6.23 6.48 27.60
N GLY A 257 -7.37 5.94 28.04
CA GLY A 257 -8.01 6.30 29.30
C GLY A 257 -7.18 5.86 30.50
N ASP A 258 -6.79 4.59 30.52
CA ASP A 258 -5.98 3.97 31.57
C ASP A 258 -4.66 4.76 31.77
N TYR A 259 -3.92 5.02 30.69
CA TYR A 259 -2.68 5.82 30.74
C TYR A 259 -2.89 7.23 31.30
N ARG A 260 -4.01 7.90 30.98
CA ARG A 260 -4.35 9.22 31.54
C ARG A 260 -4.66 9.11 33.04
N GLN A 261 -5.32 8.04 33.47
CA GLN A 261 -5.67 7.79 34.87
C GLN A 261 -4.44 7.44 35.71
N GLU A 262 -3.58 6.53 35.25
CA GLU A 262 -2.32 6.18 35.93
C GLU A 262 -1.38 7.39 36.09
N ASN A 263 -1.26 8.21 35.05
CA ASN A 263 -0.41 9.39 35.09
C ASN A 263 -1.06 10.60 35.81
N TYR A 264 -2.37 10.59 36.07
CA TYR A 264 -3.08 11.70 36.72
C TYR A 264 -2.47 12.03 38.09
N ASP A 265 -2.28 11.03 38.95
CA ASP A 265 -1.72 11.26 40.28
C ASP A 265 -0.27 11.73 40.26
N LYS A 266 0.49 11.44 39.19
CA LYS A 266 1.84 11.99 39.00
C LYS A 266 1.77 13.47 38.62
N VAL A 267 1.03 13.80 37.56
CA VAL A 267 0.86 15.18 37.09
C VAL A 267 0.25 16.06 38.18
N LYS A 268 -0.70 15.53 38.95
CA LYS A 268 -1.27 16.20 40.12
C LYS A 268 -0.20 16.47 41.19
N ARG A 269 0.63 15.50 41.59
CA ARG A 269 1.72 15.72 42.55
C ARG A 269 2.73 16.75 42.07
N GLU A 270 3.09 16.74 40.78
CA GLU A 270 3.97 17.76 40.19
C GLU A 270 3.33 19.16 40.23
N ARG A 271 2.04 19.25 39.88
CA ARG A 271 1.24 20.48 39.98
C ARG A 271 1.13 21.01 41.41
N ASP A 272 0.80 20.13 42.36
CA ASP A 272 0.66 20.45 43.79
C ASP A 272 2.01 20.94 44.37
N ALA A 273 3.13 20.34 43.94
CA ALA A 273 4.48 20.78 44.32
C ALA A 273 4.81 22.17 43.75
N PHE A 274 4.54 22.43 42.47
CA PHE A 274 4.76 23.76 41.88
C PHE A 274 3.85 24.83 42.50
N GLU A 275 2.61 24.51 42.86
CA GLU A 275 1.74 25.44 43.62
C GLU A 275 2.32 25.77 45.00
N HIS A 276 2.95 24.80 45.67
CA HIS A 276 3.65 25.01 46.94
C HIS A 276 4.91 25.86 46.77
N GLU A 277 5.76 25.56 45.80
CA GLU A 277 6.98 26.33 45.50
C GLU A 277 6.67 27.78 45.11
N LEU A 278 5.65 28.01 44.28
CA LEU A 278 5.18 29.35 43.92
C LEU A 278 4.66 30.12 45.14
N SER A 279 3.98 29.43 46.07
CA SER A 279 3.49 30.03 47.32
C SER A 279 4.63 30.40 48.27
N GLU A 280 5.63 29.52 48.41
CA GLU A 280 6.88 29.81 49.12
C GLU A 280 7.62 31.00 48.51
N LEU A 281 7.77 31.04 47.19
CA LEU A 281 8.53 32.07 46.49
C LEU A 281 7.86 33.45 46.60
N ARG A 282 6.52 33.50 46.53
CA ARG A 282 5.73 34.71 46.82
C ARG A 282 5.97 35.21 48.25
N ARG A 283 5.93 34.33 49.26
CA ARG A 283 6.20 34.70 50.66
C ARG A 283 7.63 35.22 50.87
N LYS A 284 8.61 34.58 50.21
CA LYS A 284 10.03 35.02 50.22
C LYS A 284 10.19 36.40 49.56
N TYR A 285 9.50 36.63 48.44
CA TYR A 285 9.48 37.92 47.75
C TYR A 285 8.84 39.03 48.61
N GLU A 286 7.68 38.77 49.22
CA GLU A 286 6.98 39.74 50.07
C GLU A 286 7.85 40.19 51.27
N ILE A 287 8.51 39.25 51.94
CA ILE A 287 9.47 39.54 53.02
C ILE A 287 10.64 40.40 52.51
N LEU A 288 11.18 40.07 51.32
CA LEU A 288 12.26 40.84 50.70
C LEU A 288 11.81 42.25 50.30
N GLU A 289 10.58 42.41 49.81
CA GLU A 289 10.00 43.72 49.46
C GLU A 289 9.79 44.59 50.70
N VAL A 290 9.31 44.02 51.81
CA VAL A 290 9.21 44.71 53.12
C VAL A 290 10.60 45.10 53.63
N SER A 291 11.59 44.21 53.56
CA SER A 291 12.98 44.49 53.95
C SER A 291 13.59 45.61 53.11
N HIS A 292 13.40 45.58 51.79
CA HIS A 292 13.87 46.62 50.88
C HIS A 292 13.17 47.96 51.14
N LYS A 293 11.86 47.96 51.44
CA LYS A 293 11.11 49.16 51.87
C LYS A 293 11.61 49.73 53.20
N ALA A 294 12.10 48.91 54.12
CA ALA A 294 12.74 49.37 55.36
C ALA A 294 14.12 50.00 55.08
N GLN A 295 15.02 49.27 54.41
CA GLN A 295 16.36 49.76 54.05
C GLN A 295 16.32 51.03 53.19
N ALA A 296 15.33 51.16 52.29
CA ALA A 296 15.13 52.36 51.49
C ALA A 296 14.70 53.58 52.35
N LYS A 297 13.98 53.38 53.45
CA LYS A 297 13.69 54.45 54.43
C LYS A 297 14.96 54.81 55.20
N GLU A 298 15.62 53.83 55.83
CA GLU A 298 16.86 54.02 56.59
C GLU A 298 17.91 54.80 55.78
N ARG A 299 18.17 54.38 54.53
CA ARG A 299 19.08 55.08 53.62
C ARG A 299 18.63 56.53 53.32
N ASN A 300 17.32 56.76 53.16
CA ASN A 300 16.79 58.10 52.90
C ASN A 300 16.83 58.98 54.15
N ASP A 301 16.71 58.41 55.35
CA ASP A 301 16.80 59.13 56.62
C ASP A 301 18.25 59.45 56.99
N LEU A 302 19.18 58.49 56.84
CA LEU A 302 20.63 58.73 56.90
C LEU A 302 21.08 59.80 55.89
N SER A 303 20.48 59.84 54.70
CA SER A 303 20.76 60.89 53.70
C SER A 303 20.34 62.29 54.17
N LYS A 304 19.24 62.39 54.94
CA LYS A 304 18.84 63.66 55.59
C LYS A 304 19.81 64.04 56.70
N GLU A 305 20.23 63.08 57.54
CA GLU A 305 21.21 63.30 58.61
C GLU A 305 22.56 63.76 58.05
N VAL A 306 23.06 63.14 56.98
CA VAL A 306 24.26 63.61 56.27
C VAL A 306 24.07 65.03 55.74
N ALA A 307 22.89 65.38 55.21
CA ALA A 307 22.61 66.73 54.74
C ALA A 307 22.54 67.77 55.89
N THR A 308 21.96 67.44 57.05
CA THR A 308 21.92 68.36 58.20
C THR A 308 23.29 68.49 58.87
N LEU A 309 24.08 67.41 58.95
CA LEU A 309 25.47 67.46 59.40
C LEU A 309 26.34 68.30 58.45
N GLN A 310 26.17 68.16 57.14
CA GLN A 310 26.88 69.00 56.16
C GLN A 310 26.50 70.48 56.30
N GLN A 311 25.24 70.80 56.58
CA GLN A 311 24.80 72.17 56.88
C GLN A 311 25.43 72.69 58.18
N SER A 312 25.49 71.87 59.24
CA SER A 312 26.14 72.21 60.51
C SER A 312 27.64 72.47 60.34
N VAL A 313 28.36 71.60 59.61
CA VAL A 313 29.78 71.80 59.26
C VAL A 313 29.98 73.09 58.45
N ASN A 314 29.09 73.39 57.50
CA ASN A 314 29.14 74.62 56.71
C ASN A 314 28.85 75.90 57.54
N LEU A 315 28.15 75.79 58.68
CA LEU A 315 27.97 76.89 59.64
C LEU A 315 29.21 77.02 60.54
N LEU A 316 29.66 75.94 61.16
CA LEU A 316 30.87 75.92 62.01
C LEU A 316 32.13 76.39 61.27
N GLN A 317 32.25 76.12 59.97
CA GLN A 317 33.34 76.64 59.14
C GLN A 317 33.23 78.16 58.93
N LYS A 318 32.03 78.74 58.81
CA LYS A 318 31.84 80.21 58.78
C LYS A 318 32.17 80.84 60.13
N ASP A 319 31.76 80.21 61.23
CA ASP A 319 32.04 80.71 62.58
C ASP A 319 33.55 80.68 62.87
N LYS A 320 34.23 79.60 62.48
CA LYS A 320 35.70 79.49 62.47
C LYS A 320 36.36 80.57 61.62
N ASP A 321 35.85 80.83 60.41
CA ASP A 321 36.42 81.87 59.53
C ASP A 321 36.15 83.29 60.04
N TYR A 322 35.06 83.51 60.78
CA TYR A 322 34.78 84.76 61.49
C TYR A 322 35.73 84.94 62.68
N LEU A 323 35.85 83.94 63.55
CA LEU A 323 36.75 83.95 64.70
C LEU A 323 38.23 84.07 64.28
N ASN A 324 38.63 83.45 63.17
CA ASN A 324 39.98 83.62 62.60
C ASN A 324 40.25 85.06 62.18
N ARG A 325 39.28 85.77 61.57
CA ARG A 325 39.43 87.20 61.23
C ARG A 325 39.54 88.05 62.49
N GLN A 326 38.67 87.82 63.48
CA GLN A 326 38.71 88.53 64.75
C GLN A 326 40.03 88.30 65.49
N ASN A 327 40.55 87.07 65.49
CA ASN A 327 41.84 86.74 66.10
C ASN A 327 43.01 87.37 65.33
N MET A 328 42.94 87.45 63.99
CA MET A 328 43.93 88.16 63.18
C MET A 328 43.93 89.67 63.47
N GLU A 329 42.75 90.29 63.58
CA GLU A 329 42.60 91.70 64.00
C GLU A 329 43.18 91.94 65.40
N LEU A 330 42.88 91.06 66.36
CA LEU A 330 43.42 91.16 67.72
C LEU A 330 44.93 90.96 67.74
N SER A 331 45.46 89.99 67.00
CA SER A 331 46.90 89.74 66.87
C SER A 331 47.64 90.94 66.28
N VAL A 332 47.07 91.60 65.26
CA VAL A 332 47.61 92.84 64.70
C VAL A 332 47.56 93.98 65.72
N ARG A 333 46.51 94.11 66.53
CA ARG A 333 46.44 95.11 67.62
C ARG A 333 47.42 94.84 68.75
N CYS A 334 47.59 93.58 69.14
CA CYS A 334 48.61 93.14 70.11
C CYS A 334 50.00 93.53 69.61
N ALA A 335 50.35 93.17 68.37
CA ALA A 335 51.62 93.55 67.77
C ALA A 335 51.84 95.08 67.75
N HIS A 336 50.81 95.90 67.50
CA HIS A 336 50.93 97.37 67.55
C HIS A 336 51.16 97.93 68.96
N GLU A 337 50.55 97.34 69.99
CA GLU A 337 50.78 97.74 71.39
C GLU A 337 52.10 97.15 71.94
N GLU A 338 52.56 96.00 71.44
CA GLU A 338 53.90 95.44 71.68
C GLU A 338 54.99 96.34 71.07
N ASP A 339 54.86 96.73 69.79
CA ASP A 339 55.69 97.75 69.11
C ASP A 339 55.78 99.05 69.92
N ARG A 340 54.66 99.47 70.51
CA ARG A 340 54.56 100.69 71.33
C ARG A 340 55.22 100.52 72.70
N LEU A 341 55.05 99.36 73.33
CA LEU A 341 55.72 99.01 74.58
C LEU A 341 57.23 98.92 74.39
N GLU A 342 57.72 98.31 73.30
CA GLU A 342 59.15 98.26 72.97
C GLU A 342 59.72 99.67 72.79
N ARG A 343 59.04 100.55 72.03
CA ARG A 343 59.44 101.96 71.87
C ARG A 343 59.48 102.71 73.22
N LEU A 344 58.51 102.48 74.11
CA LEU A 344 58.49 103.06 75.46
C LEU A 344 59.60 102.46 76.35
N GLN A 345 59.92 101.18 76.18
CA GLN A 345 60.99 100.51 76.92
C GLN A 345 62.38 100.99 76.46
N ILE A 346 62.60 101.20 75.17
CA ILE A 346 63.81 101.84 74.62
C ILE A 346 63.97 103.26 75.17
N GLN A 347 62.87 104.04 75.28
CA GLN A 347 62.91 105.36 75.92
C GLN A 347 63.25 105.27 77.42
N LEU A 348 62.68 104.30 78.14
CA LEU A 348 62.98 104.04 79.56
C LEU A 348 64.42 103.60 79.78
N GLU A 349 64.98 102.76 78.90
CA GLU A 349 66.37 102.29 78.97
C GLU A 349 67.35 103.41 78.61
N GLY A 350 67.04 104.26 77.63
CA GLY A 350 67.80 105.50 77.38
C GLY A 350 67.79 106.46 78.59
N ALA A 351 66.65 106.59 79.27
CA ALA A 351 66.52 107.41 80.48
C ALA A 351 67.21 106.79 81.71
N LYS A 352 67.26 105.45 81.82
CA LYS A 352 68.10 104.75 82.82
C LYS A 352 69.58 105.00 82.54
N LYS A 353 70.02 104.81 81.30
CA LYS A 353 71.43 104.93 80.93
C LYS A 353 71.98 106.34 81.18
N THR A 354 71.24 107.39 80.84
CA THR A 354 71.66 108.77 81.15
C THR A 354 71.70 109.04 82.66
N ARG A 355 70.86 108.38 83.47
CA ARG A 355 70.98 108.42 84.94
C ARG A 355 72.21 107.64 85.45
N GLU A 356 72.48 106.46 84.90
CA GLU A 356 73.65 105.63 85.22
C GLU A 356 74.96 106.34 84.84
N GLU A 357 75.00 107.06 83.72
CA GLU A 357 76.13 107.92 83.34
C GLU A 357 76.35 109.04 84.38
N ILE A 358 75.29 109.70 84.87
CA ILE A 358 75.36 110.71 85.95
C ILE A 358 75.84 110.09 87.27
N ASP A 359 75.27 108.95 87.68
CA ASP A 359 75.66 108.22 88.88
C ASP A 359 77.13 107.73 88.81
N HIS A 360 77.61 107.36 87.61
CA HIS A 360 79.00 106.95 87.38
C HIS A 360 79.97 108.12 87.49
N TYR A 361 79.70 109.26 86.84
CA TYR A 361 80.52 110.47 87.01
C TYR A 361 80.56 110.92 88.48
N LYS A 362 79.42 110.90 89.18
CA LYS A 362 79.36 111.20 90.63
C LYS A 362 80.25 110.27 91.43
N THR A 363 80.22 108.97 91.14
CA THR A 363 81.05 107.96 91.82
C THR A 363 82.55 108.17 91.56
N GLU A 364 82.94 108.57 90.35
CA GLU A 364 84.34 108.93 90.07
C GLU A 364 84.82 110.13 90.90
N TYR A 365 83.99 111.18 91.03
CA TYR A 365 84.34 112.35 91.85
C TYR A 365 84.43 112.00 93.35
N GLU A 366 83.52 111.17 93.86
CA GLU A 366 83.57 110.68 95.24
C GLU A 366 84.82 109.82 95.53
N ASN A 367 85.26 108.99 94.57
CA ASN A 367 86.46 108.17 94.75
C ASN A 367 87.76 109.01 94.71
N LYS A 368 87.90 109.93 93.76
CA LYS A 368 89.07 110.85 93.68
C LYS A 368 89.25 111.62 95.00
N LEU A 369 88.15 112.08 95.59
CA LEU A 369 88.16 112.77 96.89
C LEU A 369 88.58 111.86 98.06
N ARG A 370 88.29 110.55 98.02
CA ARG A 370 88.79 109.58 99.02
C ARG A 370 90.28 109.35 98.89
N ASP A 371 90.78 109.15 97.68
CA ASP A 371 92.20 108.85 97.44
C ASP A 371 93.11 110.00 97.89
N GLU A 372 92.67 111.24 97.70
CA GLU A 372 93.36 112.44 98.21
C GLU A 372 93.40 112.48 99.75
N LEU A 373 92.30 112.16 100.42
CA LEU A 373 92.22 112.10 101.89
C LEU A 373 93.04 110.94 102.48
N GLU A 374 93.07 109.78 101.81
CA GLU A 374 93.88 108.62 102.20
C GLU A 374 95.38 108.92 102.08
N GLN A 375 95.81 109.60 101.01
CA GLN A 375 97.21 110.05 100.86
C GLN A 375 97.66 111.00 101.98
N ILE A 376 96.80 111.92 102.41
CA ILE A 376 97.10 112.84 103.52
C ILE A 376 97.31 112.04 104.80
N ARG A 377 96.38 111.14 105.15
CA ARG A 377 96.50 110.24 106.31
C ARG A 377 97.80 109.44 106.32
N LEU A 378 98.17 108.86 105.17
CA LEU A 378 99.34 108.00 105.05
C LEU A 378 100.64 108.77 105.31
N LYS A 379 100.75 110.02 104.83
CA LYS A 379 101.90 110.90 105.11
C LYS A 379 102.01 111.26 106.59
N THR A 380 100.92 111.70 107.22
CA THR A 380 100.93 112.10 108.65
C THR A 380 101.34 110.95 109.58
N ASN A 381 100.94 109.70 109.27
CA ASN A 381 101.35 108.54 110.06
C ASN A 381 102.87 108.27 109.96
N GLN A 382 103.49 108.47 108.80
CA GLN A 382 104.93 108.24 108.61
C GLN A 382 105.78 109.23 109.42
N GLU A 383 105.35 110.50 109.54
CA GLU A 383 106.02 111.51 110.37
C GLU A 383 105.94 111.15 111.87
N ILE A 384 104.80 110.63 112.34
CA ILE A 384 104.60 110.19 113.73
C ILE A 384 105.55 109.02 114.11
N GLU A 385 105.83 108.10 113.18
CA GLU A 385 106.77 107.00 113.44
C GLU A 385 108.23 107.45 113.50
N GLN A 386 108.64 108.43 112.67
CA GLN A 386 109.99 109.03 112.73
C GLN A 386 110.25 109.77 114.05
N LEU A 387 109.25 110.45 114.61
CA LEU A 387 109.35 111.10 115.93
C LEU A 387 109.45 110.09 117.09
N ARG A 388 108.88 108.88 116.92
CA ARG A 388 108.95 107.80 117.92
C ARG A 388 110.31 107.09 117.93
N SER A 389 110.90 106.82 116.76
CA SER A 389 112.21 106.15 116.69
C SER A 389 113.34 107.04 117.24
N THR A 390 113.37 108.31 116.83
CA THR A 390 114.36 109.31 117.29
C THR A 390 114.31 109.52 118.80
N SER A 391 113.13 109.57 119.40
CA SER A 391 112.95 109.66 120.86
C SER A 391 113.55 108.45 121.59
N LYS A 392 113.35 107.22 121.09
CA LYS A 392 113.88 105.98 121.70
C LYS A 392 115.41 105.95 121.70
N GLU A 393 116.02 106.43 120.61
CA GLU A 393 117.47 106.42 120.43
C GLU A 393 118.24 107.35 121.40
N MET A 394 117.60 108.37 121.98
CA MET A 394 118.23 109.19 123.02
C MET A 394 118.32 108.45 124.37
N TYR A 395 117.21 107.86 124.84
CA TYR A 395 117.17 107.15 126.13
C TYR A 395 118.14 105.96 126.20
N GLU A 396 118.41 105.29 125.07
CA GLU A 396 119.37 104.19 124.97
C GLU A 396 120.85 104.63 124.91
N ARG A 397 121.14 105.92 124.68
CA ARG A 397 122.50 106.49 124.84
C ARG A 397 122.76 106.85 126.30
N GLU A 398 121.83 107.56 126.94
CA GLU A 398 121.96 108.01 128.34
C GLU A 398 122.10 106.83 129.34
N ASN A 399 121.37 105.73 129.11
CA ASN A 399 121.43 104.52 129.93
C ASN A 399 122.79 103.77 129.93
N ARG A 400 123.72 104.09 129.00
CA ARG A 400 125.07 103.51 128.96
C ARG A 400 126.02 104.26 129.89
N ASN A 401 126.09 105.58 129.75
CA ASN A 401 127.01 106.43 130.53
C ASN A 401 126.85 106.25 132.05
N LEU A 402 125.60 106.06 132.52
CA LEU A 402 125.30 105.85 133.94
C LEU A 402 125.81 104.51 134.50
N ARG A 403 126.11 103.52 133.66
CA ARG A 403 126.67 102.21 134.08
C ARG A 403 128.18 102.29 134.24
N GLU A 404 128.87 102.90 133.27
CA GLU A 404 130.32 103.08 133.29
C GLU A 404 130.76 103.97 134.46
N ALA A 405 129.99 105.00 134.79
CA ALA A 405 130.24 105.86 135.96
C ALA A 405 130.15 105.10 137.30
N ARG A 406 129.26 104.10 137.42
CA ARG A 406 129.12 103.26 138.61
C ARG A 406 130.31 102.32 138.79
N ASP A 407 130.73 101.65 137.72
CA ASP A 407 131.70 100.55 137.81
C ASP A 407 133.12 101.05 138.12
N ASN A 408 133.48 102.24 137.61
CA ASN A 408 134.71 102.93 138.01
C ASN A 408 134.75 103.26 139.51
N ALA A 409 133.63 103.69 140.11
CA ALA A 409 133.58 104.02 141.54
C ALA A 409 133.75 102.78 142.46
N VAL A 410 133.37 101.59 142.00
CA VAL A 410 133.61 100.33 142.73
C VAL A 410 135.09 99.96 142.71
N ALA A 411 135.74 100.05 141.55
CA ALA A 411 137.17 99.75 141.38
C ALA A 411 138.11 100.70 142.16
N GLU A 412 137.68 101.92 142.45
CA GLU A 412 138.41 102.87 143.30
C GLU A 412 138.33 102.46 144.79
N LYS A 413 137.15 102.02 145.24
CA LYS A 413 136.92 101.56 146.63
C LYS A 413 137.76 100.34 146.98
N GLU A 414 137.87 99.36 146.09
CA GLU A 414 138.58 98.11 146.36
C GLU A 414 140.10 98.33 146.55
N ARG A 415 140.69 99.28 145.79
CA ARG A 415 142.09 99.67 145.97
C ARG A 415 142.36 100.28 147.36
N ALA A 416 141.43 101.04 147.92
CA ALA A 416 141.58 101.62 149.27
C ALA A 416 141.58 100.54 150.37
N VAL A 417 140.70 99.54 150.27
CA VAL A 417 140.57 98.46 151.27
C VAL A 417 141.80 97.55 151.32
N VAL A 418 142.49 97.36 150.19
CA VAL A 418 143.76 96.59 150.15
C VAL A 418 144.87 97.35 150.89
N ALA A 419 144.99 98.67 150.68
CA ALA A 419 145.99 99.50 151.36
C ALA A 419 145.80 99.55 152.88
N GLU A 420 144.55 99.53 153.36
CA GLU A 420 144.22 99.50 154.80
C GLU A 420 144.70 98.21 155.49
N LYS A 421 144.45 97.04 154.87
CA LYS A 421 144.95 95.75 155.39
C LYS A 421 146.47 95.69 155.47
N ASP A 422 147.14 96.23 154.45
CA ASP A 422 148.60 96.21 154.36
C ASP A 422 149.27 97.13 155.40
N ALA A 423 148.54 98.09 155.96
CA ALA A 423 148.99 98.89 157.10
C ALA A 423 148.82 98.16 158.45
N LEU A 424 147.71 97.43 158.63
CA LEU A 424 147.40 96.71 159.88
C LEU A 424 148.37 95.55 160.15
N GLY A 425 148.67 94.71 159.14
CA GLY A 425 149.57 93.57 159.33
C GLY A 425 151.01 93.96 159.72
N LYS A 426 151.44 95.20 159.39
CA LYS A 426 152.74 95.74 159.82
C LYS A 426 152.76 96.22 161.28
N TYR A 427 151.58 96.41 161.89
CA TYR A 427 151.44 96.77 163.31
C TYR A 427 151.42 95.54 164.22
N GLU A 428 150.76 94.46 163.80
CA GLU A 428 150.73 93.19 164.56
C GLU A 428 152.14 92.59 164.70
N HIS A 429 152.93 92.57 163.61
CA HIS A 429 154.24 91.92 163.60
C HIS A 429 155.32 92.61 164.45
N LEU A 430 155.09 93.87 164.90
CA LEU A 430 155.97 94.53 165.87
C LEU A 430 155.62 94.22 167.33
N LEU A 431 154.40 93.77 167.62
CA LEU A 431 153.93 93.52 168.99
C LEU A 431 154.42 92.19 169.57
N GLU A 432 154.60 91.16 168.73
CA GLU A 432 155.02 89.82 169.19
C GLU A 432 156.50 89.74 169.63
N GLN A 433 157.35 90.69 169.26
CA GLN A 433 158.81 90.52 169.38
C GLN A 433 159.45 90.91 170.72
N PHE A 434 158.74 91.54 171.66
CA PHE A 434 159.41 92.22 172.79
C PHE A 434 159.09 91.79 174.23
N PHE A 435 157.94 91.17 174.55
CA PHE A 435 157.64 90.77 175.94
C PHE A 435 156.88 89.44 176.07
N PRO A 436 157.57 88.34 176.44
CA PRO A 436 156.94 87.07 176.80
C PRO A 436 156.57 87.03 178.30
N ASP A 437 155.66 87.88 178.76
CA ASP A 437 154.96 87.70 180.04
C ASP A 437 153.75 88.65 180.22
N GLY A 438 152.78 88.28 181.08
CA GLY A 438 152.20 89.30 181.97
C GLY A 438 150.77 89.86 181.80
N THR A 439 149.85 89.30 181.01
CA THR A 439 148.38 89.59 181.11
C THR A 439 147.93 91.04 180.71
N VAL A 440 146.75 91.49 181.19
CA VAL A 440 146.23 92.88 181.29
C VAL A 440 145.33 93.44 180.15
N HIS A 441 144.01 93.36 180.41
CA HIS A 441 142.93 94.33 180.11
C HIS A 441 142.42 94.60 178.67
N GLN A 442 141.28 93.97 178.34
CA GLN A 442 139.96 94.62 178.26
C GLN A 442 139.93 96.18 178.31
N ILE A 443 139.55 96.90 177.24
CA ILE A 443 138.74 98.16 177.30
C ILE A 443 138.29 98.75 175.93
N ARG A 444 137.01 99.19 175.87
CA ARG A 444 136.33 100.19 174.97
C ARG A 444 136.37 100.05 173.42
N LEU A 445 135.39 100.48 172.58
CA LEU A 445 134.14 101.32 172.65
C LEU A 445 134.27 102.76 172.08
N LYS A 446 133.32 103.13 171.17
CA LYS A 446 133.12 104.43 170.43
C LYS A 446 134.09 104.62 169.23
N PHE A 447 133.77 105.34 168.13
CA PHE A 447 132.83 106.44 167.83
C PHE A 447 131.87 106.10 166.64
N MET A 448 130.59 106.53 166.55
CA MET A 448 130.05 107.88 166.18
C MET A 448 130.49 108.34 164.75
N ASN A 449 129.66 108.88 163.84
CA ASN A 449 128.26 109.39 163.81
C ASN A 449 127.53 108.93 162.48
N SER A 450 126.53 109.54 161.79
CA SER A 450 125.99 110.91 161.66
C SER A 450 124.55 111.02 161.07
N PHE A 451 124.09 112.27 160.94
CA PHE A 451 122.83 112.85 160.42
C PHE A 451 122.64 112.74 158.88
N GLY A 452 121.46 112.98 158.26
CA GLY A 452 120.10 113.17 158.79
C GLY A 452 119.16 114.09 157.95
N ALA A 453 117.94 113.63 157.63
CA ALA A 453 116.77 114.40 157.08
C ALA A 453 116.92 115.03 155.66
N PRO A 454 115.90 115.69 155.04
CA PRO A 454 114.47 115.85 155.39
C PRO A 454 113.45 115.54 154.23
N LYS A 455 112.15 115.80 154.47
CA LYS A 455 111.07 115.93 153.45
C LYS A 455 111.01 117.37 152.91
N ILE A 456 110.35 117.61 151.76
CA ILE A 456 109.73 118.91 151.37
C ILE A 456 108.59 118.72 150.35
N HIS A 457 107.68 119.71 150.25
CA HIS A 457 106.49 119.78 149.38
C HIS A 457 106.58 121.03 148.45
N PHE A 458 105.92 120.99 147.29
CA PHE A 458 105.17 122.03 146.51
C PHE A 458 105.25 121.67 144.99
N THR A 459 104.21 121.58 144.15
CA THR A 459 103.02 122.41 143.79
C THR A 459 103.33 123.56 142.80
N ILE A 460 102.57 123.70 141.69
CA ILE A 460 102.10 124.94 140.96
C ILE A 460 102.01 124.88 139.39
N LEU A 461 100.75 124.92 138.88
CA LEU A 461 100.15 125.58 137.69
C LEU A 461 100.48 125.33 136.17
N HIS A 462 99.37 125.13 135.40
CA HIS A 462 99.02 125.71 134.05
C HIS A 462 99.84 125.35 132.76
N LYS A 463 99.37 125.54 131.49
CA LYS A 463 98.12 126.12 130.94
C LYS A 463 97.66 125.58 129.54
N ASP A 464 96.38 125.81 129.25
CA ASP A 464 95.47 125.74 128.07
C ASP A 464 95.99 125.92 126.60
N PHE A 465 95.03 125.87 125.63
CA PHE A 465 95.06 126.11 124.14
C PHE A 465 95.27 124.87 123.23
N SER A 466 94.61 124.70 122.06
CA SER A 466 93.57 125.51 121.37
C SER A 466 92.62 124.68 120.45
N GLN A 467 91.80 125.37 119.65
CA GLN A 467 90.82 124.88 118.65
C GLN A 467 91.42 124.56 117.25
N LEU A 468 90.52 124.13 116.34
CA LEU A 468 90.64 123.67 114.93
C LEU A 468 91.01 122.19 114.75
#